data_AF-A0A7S4L5R3-F1
#
_entry.id   AF-A0A7S4L5R3-F1
#
_cell.length_a   1.000
_cell.length_b   1.000
_cell.length_c   1.000
_cell.angle_alpha   90.00
_cell.angle_beta   90.00
_cell.angle_gamma   90.00
#
_symmetry.space_group_name_H-M   'P 1'
#
loop_
_entity.id
_entity.type
_entity.pdbx_description
1 polymer ?
#
loop_
_entity_poly.entity_id
_entity_poly.type
_entity_poly.pdbx_seq_one_letter_code
_entity_poly.pdbx_strand_id
1 'polypeptide(L)'
;MARNLFLFFSFSLSLLLPSLLLVLFHSFFLSLTMLGVRGCSLLGRRWVSGGRALVFDKFGPPMSVLRLEDHAAPALQKGEVKIKMIAAPISLFDADHIKGSLPSSSTGVGGVDGVGIVEQVGEGVEGLKVGDSVIPNSPAFGGTWRTHATVSASHVVPVPSSLPPPYAATLGVSLSTAHLLLTEFEDLKEGDVVVQNGGSGLVSQLVVQLAAKKGIKTITLVRERHDYADTVERIKAYGGY
;
A
#
# COMPACT_ATOMS: atom_id res chain seq x y z
N MET A 1 7.04 -34.34 1.47
CA MET A 1 8.15 -33.78 2.27
C MET A 1 7.78 -32.33 2.54
N ALA A 2 7.62 -31.91 3.80
CA ALA A 2 7.19 -30.56 4.13
C ALA A 2 8.24 -29.54 3.65
N ARG A 3 7.80 -28.48 2.97
CA ARG A 3 8.64 -27.38 2.50
C ARG A 3 8.64 -26.26 3.53
N ASN A 4 9.80 -25.61 3.71
CA ASN A 4 10.00 -24.52 4.67
C ASN A 4 10.36 -23.23 3.92
N LEU A 5 9.56 -22.18 4.11
CA LEU A 5 9.86 -20.83 3.61
C LEU A 5 10.19 -19.90 4.78
N PHE A 6 11.26 -19.11 4.66
CA PHE A 6 11.66 -18.12 5.66
C PHE A 6 11.42 -16.70 5.14
N LEU A 7 10.59 -15.94 5.86
CA LEU A 7 10.25 -14.55 5.57
C LEU A 7 10.93 -13.62 6.58
N PHE A 8 11.94 -12.88 6.13
CA PHE A 8 12.66 -11.90 6.94
C PHE A 8 12.27 -10.47 6.56
N PHE A 9 11.52 -9.80 7.43
CA PHE A 9 11.33 -8.36 7.43
C PHE A 9 12.48 -7.72 8.23
N SER A 10 13.54 -7.27 7.54
CA SER A 10 14.68 -6.59 8.18
C SER A 10 14.50 -5.06 8.17
N PHE A 11 14.85 -4.40 9.27
CA PHE A 11 14.74 -2.94 9.50
C PHE A 11 15.87 -2.11 8.87
N SER A 12 16.57 -2.68 7.90
CA SER A 12 17.59 -1.99 7.11
C SER A 12 17.29 -2.27 5.65
N LEU A 13 16.61 -1.33 4.99
CA LEU A 13 16.34 -1.41 3.54
C LEU A 13 17.64 -1.47 2.72
N SER A 14 18.80 -1.18 3.33
CA SER A 14 20.13 -1.31 2.71
C SER A 14 20.70 -2.74 2.71
N LEU A 15 20.06 -3.73 3.34
CA LEU A 15 20.58 -5.10 3.43
C LEU A 15 19.59 -6.20 2.96
N LEU A 16 18.40 -5.82 2.49
CA LEU A 16 17.57 -6.74 1.71
C LEU A 16 18.25 -6.92 0.34
N LEU A 17 18.62 -8.16 0.02
CA LEU A 17 19.12 -8.55 -1.30
C LEU A 17 18.28 -7.82 -2.38
N PRO A 18 18.93 -7.21 -3.40
CA PRO A 18 18.22 -6.48 -4.44
C PRO A 18 17.05 -7.26 -5.05
N SER A 19 17.09 -8.60 -5.02
CA SER A 19 16.05 -9.51 -5.49
C SER A 19 14.74 -9.50 -4.71
N LEU A 20 14.70 -9.28 -3.39
CA LEU A 20 13.43 -9.34 -2.63
C LEU A 20 12.61 -8.05 -2.81
N LEU A 21 13.28 -6.90 -2.87
CA LEU A 21 12.66 -5.66 -3.33
C LEU A 21 12.35 -5.75 -4.82
N LEU A 22 13.25 -6.29 -5.65
CA LEU A 22 12.96 -6.41 -7.08
C LEU A 22 11.76 -7.30 -7.35
N VAL A 23 11.43 -8.35 -6.60
CA VAL A 23 10.28 -9.24 -6.91
C VAL A 23 8.95 -8.62 -6.47
N LEU A 24 8.87 -7.98 -5.30
CA LEU A 24 7.69 -7.20 -4.91
C LEU A 24 7.45 -6.03 -5.87
N PHE A 25 8.53 -5.48 -6.44
CA PHE A 25 8.44 -4.48 -7.50
C PHE A 25 8.30 -5.10 -8.91
N HIS A 26 8.83 -6.28 -9.23
CA HIS A 26 8.78 -6.89 -10.57
C HIS A 26 7.39 -7.44 -10.83
N SER A 27 6.80 -8.18 -9.90
CA SER A 27 5.47 -8.74 -10.14
C SER A 27 4.39 -7.65 -10.15
N PHE A 28 4.66 -6.48 -9.55
CA PHE A 28 3.80 -5.30 -9.64
C PHE A 28 4.14 -4.39 -10.85
N PHE A 29 5.38 -4.39 -11.37
CA PHE A 29 5.83 -3.47 -12.45
C PHE A 29 6.12 -4.12 -13.82
N LEU A 30 6.42 -5.41 -13.93
CA LEU A 30 6.89 -6.02 -15.19
C LEU A 30 5.78 -6.26 -16.22
N SER A 31 4.51 -6.04 -15.86
CA SER A 31 3.44 -5.98 -16.86
C SER A 31 3.43 -4.64 -17.64
N LEU A 32 4.21 -3.62 -17.27
CA LEU A 32 4.03 -2.26 -17.83
C LEU A 32 5.29 -1.57 -18.38
N THR A 33 6.48 -2.17 -18.37
CA THR A 33 7.70 -1.53 -18.90
C THR A 33 7.91 -1.66 -20.42
N MET A 34 7.01 -2.31 -21.17
CA MET A 34 7.14 -2.44 -22.64
C MET A 34 6.35 -1.43 -23.48
N LEU A 35 5.64 -0.46 -22.90
CA LEU A 35 5.12 0.68 -23.68
C LEU A 35 5.56 2.02 -23.10
N GLY A 36 6.75 2.43 -23.54
CA GLY A 36 7.11 3.80 -23.90
C GLY A 36 6.62 4.96 -23.04
N VAL A 37 7.48 5.46 -22.15
CA VAL A 37 7.52 6.89 -21.80
C VAL A 37 8.95 7.39 -21.98
N ARG A 38 9.25 7.89 -23.18
CA ARG A 38 10.40 8.76 -23.42
C ARG A 38 9.92 10.21 -23.33
N GLY A 39 10.54 10.97 -22.44
CA GLY A 39 10.59 12.44 -22.48
C GLY A 39 9.30 13.16 -22.08
N CYS A 40 9.21 13.56 -20.81
CA CYS A 40 8.41 14.74 -20.46
C CYS A 40 9.16 15.56 -19.41
N SER A 41 9.51 16.78 -19.80
CA SER A 41 10.34 17.74 -19.11
C SER A 41 9.75 18.22 -17.77
N LEU A 42 10.65 18.54 -16.85
CA LEU A 42 10.46 19.26 -15.60
C LEU A 42 9.78 20.62 -15.83
N LEU A 43 8.47 20.73 -15.58
CA LEU A 43 7.75 21.98 -15.31
C LEU A 43 6.38 21.61 -14.67
N GLY A 44 6.26 21.83 -13.36
CA GLY A 44 5.00 21.90 -12.61
C GLY A 44 4.06 20.68 -12.67
N ARG A 45 4.39 19.58 -11.96
CA ARG A 45 3.33 18.62 -11.58
C ARG A 45 2.41 19.31 -10.57
N ARG A 46 1.28 19.82 -11.05
CA ARG A 46 0.19 20.33 -10.22
C ARG A 46 -0.37 19.14 -9.46
N TRP A 47 -0.14 19.07 -8.15
CA TRP A 47 -0.78 18.08 -7.28
C TRP A 47 -2.24 18.47 -7.17
N VAL A 48 -3.10 17.70 -7.82
CA VAL A 48 -4.48 18.10 -8.03
C VAL A 48 -5.36 17.51 -6.92
N SER A 49 -5.51 18.27 -5.83
CA SER A 49 -6.47 17.95 -4.77
C SER A 49 -7.41 19.11 -4.56
N GLY A 50 -8.70 18.84 -4.40
CA GLY A 50 -9.60 19.76 -3.72
C GLY A 50 -9.48 19.62 -2.21
N GLY A 51 -9.36 20.74 -1.49
CA GLY A 51 -9.29 20.75 -0.03
C GLY A 51 -7.87 20.57 0.51
N ARG A 52 -7.76 19.96 1.69
CA ARG A 52 -6.50 19.87 2.46
C ARG A 52 -5.66 18.65 2.07
N ALA A 53 -4.34 18.81 2.05
CA ALA A 53 -3.36 17.74 1.84
C ALA A 53 -2.10 17.91 2.70
N LEU A 54 -1.46 16.80 3.08
CA LEU A 54 -0.11 16.81 3.66
C LEU A 54 0.93 16.71 2.55
N VAL A 55 1.71 17.77 2.36
CA VAL A 55 2.64 17.96 1.24
C VAL A 55 4.06 18.13 1.75
N PHE A 56 5.04 17.67 0.98
CA PHE A 56 6.46 17.92 1.18
C PHE A 56 7.13 18.20 -0.17
N ASP A 57 7.91 19.27 -0.25
CA ASP A 57 8.64 19.70 -1.46
C ASP A 57 10.14 19.41 -1.38
N LYS A 58 10.61 18.88 -0.25
CA LYS A 58 11.97 18.47 0.03
C LYS A 58 11.97 17.17 0.84
N PHE A 59 12.99 16.35 0.64
CA PHE A 59 13.17 15.14 1.44
C PHE A 59 13.71 15.46 2.84
N GLY A 60 13.30 14.68 3.84
CA GLY A 60 13.80 14.82 5.20
C GLY A 60 12.96 14.08 6.23
N PRO A 61 13.27 14.24 7.53
CA PRO A 61 12.44 13.69 8.60
C PRO A 61 10.98 14.15 8.43
N PRO A 62 9.98 13.25 8.47
CA PRO A 62 8.59 13.60 8.16
C PRO A 62 8.07 14.81 8.96
N MET A 63 8.41 14.88 10.25
CA MET A 63 8.03 15.98 11.14
C MET A 63 8.63 17.33 10.78
N SER A 64 9.69 17.36 9.97
CA SER A 64 10.39 18.58 9.57
C SER A 64 9.98 19.07 8.18
N VAL A 65 9.44 18.20 7.32
CA VAL A 65 9.19 18.52 5.90
C VAL A 65 7.71 18.52 5.50
N LEU A 66 6.85 17.78 6.22
CA LEU A 66 5.42 17.74 5.92
C LEU A 66 4.73 19.02 6.39
N ARG A 67 3.87 19.54 5.52
CA ARG A 67 3.03 20.71 5.79
C ARG A 67 1.60 20.42 5.39
N LEU A 68 0.65 20.96 6.15
CA LEU A 68 -0.75 20.96 5.74
C LEU A 68 -0.99 22.13 4.79
N GLU A 69 -1.46 21.86 3.58
CA GLU A 69 -1.78 22.87 2.57
C GLU A 69 -3.22 22.72 2.10
N ASP A 70 -3.84 23.85 1.75
CA ASP A 70 -5.14 23.92 1.10
C ASP A 70 -4.96 24.09 -0.41
N HIS A 71 -5.69 23.30 -1.18
CA HIS A 71 -5.65 23.32 -2.64
C HIS A 71 -7.06 23.48 -3.23
N ALA A 72 -7.17 24.28 -4.27
CA ALA A 72 -8.42 24.42 -5.01
C ALA A 72 -8.73 23.13 -5.78
N ALA A 73 -9.98 22.68 -5.72
CA ALA A 73 -10.43 21.55 -6.52
C ALA A 73 -10.34 21.92 -8.01
N PRO A 74 -9.73 21.07 -8.86
CA PRO A 74 -9.79 21.27 -10.31
C PRO A 74 -11.22 21.06 -10.81
N ALA A 75 -11.47 21.49 -12.04
CA ALA A 75 -12.58 20.95 -12.80
C ALA A 75 -12.29 19.49 -13.17
N LEU A 76 -13.28 18.61 -13.02
CA LEU A 76 -13.18 17.20 -13.40
C LEU A 76 -13.05 17.07 -14.93
N GLN A 77 -12.05 16.34 -15.41
CA GLN A 77 -11.83 16.13 -16.85
C GLN A 77 -12.43 14.80 -17.33
N LYS A 78 -12.46 14.60 -18.66
CA LYS A 78 -12.81 13.32 -19.29
C LYS A 78 -11.89 12.21 -18.79
N GLY A 79 -12.45 11.06 -18.43
CA GLY A 79 -11.70 9.91 -17.91
C GLY A 79 -11.28 10.01 -16.44
N GLU A 80 -11.61 11.10 -15.74
CA GLU A 80 -11.25 11.29 -14.33
C GLU A 80 -12.41 10.99 -13.38
N VAL A 81 -12.07 10.70 -12.13
CA VAL A 81 -12.99 10.61 -11.00
C VAL A 81 -12.55 11.56 -9.90
N LYS A 82 -13.53 12.15 -9.21
CA LYS A 82 -13.30 12.87 -7.96
C LYS A 82 -13.63 11.94 -6.80
N ILE A 83 -12.68 11.81 -5.88
CA ILE A 83 -12.75 10.89 -4.76
C ILE A 83 -12.60 11.68 -3.47
N LYS A 84 -13.47 11.42 -2.49
CA LYS A 84 -13.30 11.85 -1.11
C LYS A 84 -12.59 10.76 -0.32
N MET A 85 -11.41 11.05 0.19
CA MET A 85 -10.66 10.09 1.00
C MET A 85 -11.32 9.93 2.36
N ILE A 86 -11.41 8.68 2.82
CA ILE A 86 -12.05 8.33 4.10
C ILE A 86 -11.02 7.90 5.14
N ALA A 87 -10.04 7.10 4.71
CA ALA A 87 -8.96 6.64 5.57
C ALA A 87 -7.69 6.43 4.74
N ALA A 88 -6.54 6.76 5.32
CA ALA A 88 -5.23 6.46 4.78
C ALA A 88 -4.31 6.07 5.95
N PRO A 89 -3.76 4.85 5.97
CA PRO A 89 -2.83 4.45 7.01
C PRO A 89 -1.50 5.21 6.88
N ILE A 90 -0.73 5.17 7.96
CA ILE A 90 0.66 5.62 7.99
C ILE A 90 1.52 4.38 8.17
N SER A 91 2.49 4.20 7.28
CA SER A 91 3.41 3.06 7.29
C SER A 91 4.86 3.53 7.33
N LEU A 92 5.78 2.60 7.64
CA LEU A 92 7.22 2.87 7.56
C LEU A 92 7.67 3.20 6.14
N PHE A 93 7.01 2.63 5.13
CA PHE A 93 7.27 2.92 3.73
C PHE A 93 7.02 4.40 3.42
N ASP A 94 5.94 4.99 3.94
CA ASP A 94 5.65 6.41 3.74
C ASP A 94 6.77 7.28 4.34
N ALA A 95 7.24 6.94 5.54
CA ALA A 95 8.33 7.66 6.20
C ALA A 95 9.65 7.56 5.41
N ASP A 96 9.98 6.39 4.87
CA ASP A 96 11.16 6.19 4.03
C ASP A 96 11.04 6.91 2.68
N HIS A 97 9.83 6.96 2.11
CA HIS A 97 9.54 7.72 0.90
C HIS A 97 9.79 9.21 1.11
N ILE A 98 9.24 9.78 2.19
CA ILE A 98 9.37 11.21 2.56
C ILE A 98 10.82 11.57 2.91
N LYS A 99 11.58 10.66 3.53
CA LYS A 99 13.02 10.86 3.79
C LYS A 99 13.88 10.80 2.52
N GLY A 100 13.34 10.37 1.39
CA GLY A 100 14.10 10.18 0.16
C GLY A 100 14.99 8.94 0.17
N SER A 101 14.69 7.96 1.01
CA SER A 101 15.51 6.76 1.21
C SER A 101 15.17 5.61 0.25
N LEU A 102 14.14 5.77 -0.59
CA LEU A 102 13.68 4.74 -1.53
C LEU A 102 14.13 5.07 -2.97
N PRO A 103 14.46 4.05 -3.79
CA PRO A 103 14.61 4.23 -5.22
C PRO A 103 13.29 4.77 -5.80
N SER A 104 13.32 5.94 -6.44
CA SER A 104 12.12 6.65 -6.97
C SER A 104 11.28 7.42 -5.95
N SER A 105 11.82 7.76 -4.78
CA SER A 105 11.22 8.79 -3.93
C SER A 105 10.94 10.08 -4.72
N SER A 106 9.76 10.64 -4.54
CA SER A 106 9.32 11.88 -5.17
C SER A 106 8.71 12.80 -4.12
N THR A 107 8.81 14.11 -4.33
CA THR A 107 8.12 15.10 -3.50
C THR A 107 6.67 15.24 -3.95
N GLY A 108 5.76 15.70 -3.08
CA GLY A 108 4.33 15.81 -3.37
C GLY A 108 3.46 15.57 -2.15
N VAL A 109 2.26 15.01 -2.39
CA VAL A 109 1.34 14.59 -1.32
C VAL A 109 1.84 13.27 -0.72
N GLY A 110 1.87 13.18 0.61
CA GLY A 110 2.26 11.96 1.33
C GLY A 110 1.24 10.82 1.23
N GLY A 111 1.67 9.62 1.65
CA GLY A 111 0.82 8.45 1.76
C GLY A 111 0.69 7.63 0.47
N VAL A 112 0.77 6.30 0.61
CA VAL A 112 0.60 5.36 -0.52
C VAL A 112 -0.75 4.67 -0.49
N ASP A 113 -1.14 4.16 0.68
CA ASP A 113 -2.36 3.38 0.87
C ASP A 113 -3.54 4.27 1.31
N GLY A 114 -4.75 3.86 0.97
CA GLY A 114 -5.96 4.56 1.40
C GLY A 114 -7.23 4.02 0.76
N VAL A 115 -8.36 4.46 1.28
CA VAL A 115 -9.68 4.22 0.71
C VAL A 115 -10.44 5.53 0.62
N GLY A 116 -11.14 5.72 -0.48
CA GLY A 116 -12.03 6.85 -0.70
C GLY A 116 -13.35 6.43 -1.31
N ILE A 117 -14.30 7.36 -1.35
CA ILE A 117 -15.59 7.21 -2.02
C ILE A 117 -15.60 8.08 -3.27
N VAL A 118 -16.03 7.53 -4.40
CA VAL A 118 -16.24 8.29 -5.63
C VAL A 118 -17.39 9.29 -5.42
N GLU A 119 -17.08 10.58 -5.50
CA GLU A 119 -18.08 11.67 -5.41
C GLU A 119 -18.58 12.11 -6.79
N GLN A 120 -17.71 12.08 -7.80
CA GLN A 120 -18.05 12.47 -9.17
C GLN A 120 -17.31 11.62 -10.18
N VAL A 121 -17.94 11.40 -11.34
CA VAL A 121 -17.42 10.61 -12.44
C VAL A 121 -17.41 11.48 -13.70
N GLY A 122 -16.26 11.60 -14.34
CA GLY A 122 -16.09 12.35 -15.57
C GLY A 122 -16.62 11.60 -16.79
N GLU A 123 -16.77 12.31 -17.90
CA GLU A 123 -17.21 11.71 -19.17
C GLU A 123 -16.28 10.56 -19.58
N GLY A 124 -16.85 9.48 -20.13
CA GLY A 124 -16.09 8.35 -20.68
C GLY A 124 -15.46 7.42 -19.64
N VAL A 125 -15.75 7.60 -18.35
CA VAL A 125 -15.38 6.63 -17.31
C VAL A 125 -16.42 5.50 -17.30
N GLU A 126 -15.94 4.28 -17.44
CA GLU A 126 -16.73 3.05 -17.34
C GLU A 126 -16.33 2.26 -16.08
N GLY A 127 -17.24 1.44 -15.54
CA GLY A 127 -16.94 0.55 -14.41
C GLY A 127 -16.86 1.19 -13.02
N LEU A 128 -17.01 2.51 -12.91
CA LEU A 128 -17.11 3.25 -11.65
C LEU A 128 -18.37 4.12 -11.63
N LYS A 129 -19.00 4.22 -10.45
CA LYS A 129 -20.13 5.13 -10.21
C LYS A 129 -19.95 5.89 -8.89
N VAL A 130 -20.69 6.99 -8.76
CA VAL A 130 -20.77 7.75 -7.50
C VAL A 130 -21.22 6.82 -6.37
N GLY A 131 -20.54 6.93 -5.23
CA GLY A 131 -20.78 6.08 -4.05
C GLY A 131 -19.92 4.82 -3.99
N ASP A 132 -19.17 4.47 -5.04
CA ASP A 132 -18.26 3.33 -4.99
C ASP A 132 -17.10 3.61 -4.01
N SER A 133 -16.78 2.62 -3.18
CA SER A 133 -15.54 2.58 -2.42
C SER A 133 -14.39 2.16 -3.34
N VAL A 134 -13.31 2.94 -3.35
CA VAL A 134 -12.15 2.72 -4.21
C VAL A 134 -10.86 2.86 -3.43
N ILE A 135 -9.84 2.12 -3.85
CA ILE A 135 -8.47 2.24 -3.34
C ILE A 135 -7.52 2.60 -4.50
N PRO A 136 -6.37 3.25 -4.23
CA PRO A 136 -5.32 3.43 -5.23
C PRO A 136 -4.83 2.08 -5.76
N ASN A 137 -4.59 2.01 -7.08
CA ASN A 137 -3.98 0.83 -7.71
C ASN A 137 -2.66 1.17 -8.45
N SER A 138 -2.24 2.43 -8.41
CA SER A 138 -1.13 2.95 -9.21
C SER A 138 -0.39 4.07 -8.47
N PRO A 139 0.96 4.14 -8.57
CA PRO A 139 1.73 5.28 -8.06
C PRO A 139 1.28 6.62 -8.65
N ALA A 140 0.71 6.61 -9.86
CA ALA A 140 0.18 7.79 -10.51
C ALA A 140 -1.08 8.36 -9.84
N PHE A 141 -1.63 7.68 -8.81
CA PHE A 141 -2.64 8.28 -7.92
C PHE A 141 -2.11 9.54 -7.23
N GLY A 142 -0.81 9.57 -6.88
CA GLY A 142 -0.13 10.78 -6.42
C GLY A 142 -0.48 11.21 -4.99
N GLY A 143 -0.42 10.27 -4.04
CA GLY A 143 -0.57 10.54 -2.61
C GLY A 143 -1.99 10.37 -2.06
N THR A 144 -2.12 9.82 -0.86
CA THR A 144 -3.41 9.53 -0.20
C THR A 144 -3.70 10.39 1.02
N TRP A 145 -2.72 11.08 1.58
CA TRP A 145 -2.88 11.96 2.75
C TRP A 145 -3.47 13.32 2.36
N ARG A 146 -4.67 13.28 1.81
CA ARG A 146 -5.46 14.42 1.36
C ARG A 146 -6.94 14.17 1.53
N THR A 147 -7.73 15.23 1.61
CA THR A 147 -9.19 15.12 1.80
C THR A 147 -9.92 14.68 0.52
N HIS A 148 -9.47 15.16 -0.65
CA HIS A 148 -10.01 14.74 -1.94
C HIS A 148 -8.91 14.56 -2.97
N ALA A 149 -9.16 13.66 -3.91
CA ALA A 149 -8.31 13.38 -5.06
C ALA A 149 -9.12 13.56 -6.34
N THR A 150 -8.50 14.13 -7.38
CA THR A 150 -9.01 14.05 -8.75
C THR A 150 -7.96 13.32 -9.56
N VAL A 151 -8.30 12.15 -10.08
CA VAL A 151 -7.36 11.21 -10.70
C VAL A 151 -8.02 10.51 -11.88
N SER A 152 -7.21 9.97 -12.79
CA SER A 152 -7.70 9.03 -13.82
C SER A 152 -8.44 7.87 -13.16
N ALA A 153 -9.58 7.47 -13.75
CA ALA A 153 -10.33 6.28 -13.32
C ALA A 153 -9.47 5.01 -13.33
N SER A 154 -8.46 4.94 -14.21
CA SER A 154 -7.52 3.80 -14.26
C SER A 154 -6.57 3.70 -13.07
N HIS A 155 -6.44 4.76 -12.26
CA HIS A 155 -5.54 4.79 -11.10
C HIS A 155 -6.20 4.29 -9.80
N VAL A 156 -7.42 3.78 -9.90
CA VAL A 156 -8.15 3.21 -8.77
C VAL A 156 -8.80 1.89 -9.15
N VAL A 157 -9.08 1.09 -8.12
CA VAL A 157 -9.86 -0.15 -8.25
C VAL A 157 -11.00 -0.13 -7.24
N PRO A 158 -12.23 -0.53 -7.63
CA PRO A 158 -13.34 -0.63 -6.69
C PRO A 158 -13.10 -1.76 -5.69
N VAL A 159 -13.54 -1.53 -4.46
CA VAL A 159 -13.52 -2.51 -3.37
C VAL A 159 -14.94 -2.67 -2.80
N PRO A 160 -15.28 -3.81 -2.17
CA PRO A 160 -16.60 -3.99 -1.59
C PRO A 160 -16.94 -2.88 -0.59
N SER A 161 -18.06 -2.20 -0.81
CA SER A 161 -18.52 -1.11 0.06
C SER A 161 -18.90 -1.58 1.47
N SER A 162 -19.12 -2.88 1.65
CA SER A 162 -19.35 -3.52 2.95
C SER A 162 -18.08 -3.61 3.81
N LEU A 163 -16.89 -3.39 3.25
CA LEU A 163 -15.65 -3.41 4.04
C LEU A 163 -15.53 -2.12 4.87
N PRO A 164 -15.32 -2.24 6.20
CA PRO A 164 -15.03 -1.08 7.03
C PRO A 164 -13.79 -0.31 6.50
N PRO A 165 -13.81 1.03 6.48
CA PRO A 165 -12.73 1.83 5.90
C PRO A 165 -11.32 1.49 6.42
N PRO A 166 -11.08 1.23 7.73
CA PRO A 166 -9.76 0.86 8.21
C PRO A 166 -9.19 -0.41 7.57
N TYR A 167 -10.04 -1.39 7.24
CA TYR A 167 -9.59 -2.61 6.55
C TYR A 167 -9.38 -2.35 5.06
N ALA A 168 -10.34 -1.67 4.41
CA ALA A 168 -10.26 -1.35 2.99
C ALA A 168 -9.00 -0.54 2.66
N ALA A 169 -8.62 0.40 3.53
CA ALA A 169 -7.44 1.25 3.36
C ALA A 169 -6.10 0.49 3.42
N THR A 170 -6.09 -0.78 3.84
CA THR A 170 -4.86 -1.61 3.95
C THR A 170 -4.74 -2.68 2.87
N LEU A 171 -5.73 -2.75 1.97
CA LEU A 171 -5.78 -3.76 0.92
C LEU A 171 -4.65 -3.58 -0.11
N GLY A 172 -4.32 -2.32 -0.44
CA GLY A 172 -3.39 -1.97 -1.51
C GLY A 172 -2.01 -2.59 -1.30
N VAL A 173 -1.29 -2.15 -0.27
CA VAL A 173 0.07 -2.63 -0.02
C VAL A 173 0.08 -3.84 0.91
N SER A 174 -0.54 -3.75 2.09
CA SER A 174 -0.32 -4.74 3.16
C SER A 174 -0.91 -6.11 2.83
N LEU A 175 -2.17 -6.16 2.36
CA LEU A 175 -2.81 -7.42 1.97
C LEU A 175 -2.16 -8.01 0.73
N SER A 176 -1.92 -7.21 -0.31
CA SER A 176 -1.26 -7.68 -1.53
C SER A 176 0.13 -8.26 -1.24
N THR A 177 0.92 -7.60 -0.38
CA THR A 177 2.24 -8.12 0.04
C THR A 177 2.10 -9.47 0.73
N ALA A 178 1.20 -9.60 1.70
CA ALA A 178 0.98 -10.86 2.41
C ALA A 178 0.52 -11.99 1.46
N HIS A 179 -0.32 -11.66 0.48
CA HIS A 179 -0.76 -12.62 -0.54
C HIS A 179 0.40 -13.08 -1.42
N LEU A 180 1.18 -12.16 -1.99
CA LEU A 180 2.29 -12.47 -2.88
C LEU A 180 3.38 -13.30 -2.18
N LEU A 181 3.65 -13.03 -0.90
CA LEU A 181 4.61 -13.81 -0.11
C LEU A 181 4.21 -15.29 0.02
N LEU A 182 2.93 -15.62 -0.09
CA LEU A 182 2.40 -16.99 0.00
C LEU A 182 2.15 -17.64 -1.37
N THR A 183 2.23 -16.90 -2.48
CA THR A 183 1.86 -17.42 -3.81
C THR A 183 2.95 -17.33 -4.87
N GLU A 184 3.85 -16.35 -4.80
CA GLU A 184 4.75 -16.04 -5.92
C GLU A 184 6.17 -16.60 -5.76
N PHE A 185 6.59 -16.93 -4.54
CA PHE A 185 7.98 -17.32 -4.28
C PHE A 185 8.18 -18.83 -4.23
N GLU A 186 7.28 -19.53 -3.57
CA GLU A 186 7.32 -20.98 -3.41
C GLU A 186 5.91 -21.55 -3.63
N ASP A 187 5.86 -22.72 -4.24
CA ASP A 187 4.60 -23.46 -4.40
C ASP A 187 4.24 -24.18 -3.09
N LEU A 188 3.74 -23.40 -2.14
CA LEU A 188 3.33 -23.84 -0.81
C LEU A 188 2.04 -24.66 -0.87
N LYS A 189 2.02 -25.79 -0.17
CA LYS A 189 0.89 -26.71 -0.06
C LYS A 189 0.36 -26.78 1.36
N GLU A 190 -0.83 -27.32 1.51
CA GLU A 190 -1.39 -27.65 2.81
C GLU A 190 -0.39 -28.51 3.63
N GLY A 191 -0.18 -28.14 4.89
CA GLY A 191 0.77 -28.77 5.80
C GLY A 191 2.20 -28.21 5.76
N ASP A 192 2.56 -27.40 4.76
CA ASP A 192 3.85 -26.71 4.71
C ASP A 192 3.98 -25.65 5.82
N VAL A 193 5.22 -25.21 6.07
CA VAL A 193 5.54 -24.28 7.15
C VAL A 193 6.20 -23.02 6.61
N VAL A 194 5.68 -21.86 7.03
CA VAL A 194 6.27 -20.54 6.80
C VAL A 194 6.78 -20.00 8.13
N VAL A 195 8.06 -19.65 8.18
CA VAL A 195 8.67 -18.99 9.34
C VAL A 195 8.78 -17.50 9.03
N GLN A 196 8.33 -16.64 9.92
CA GLN A 196 8.39 -15.19 9.74
C GLN A 196 8.82 -14.45 11.00
N ASN A 197 9.46 -13.30 10.83
CA ASN A 197 9.72 -12.37 11.94
C ASN A 197 8.70 -11.22 11.96
N GLY A 198 8.80 -10.35 12.99
CA GLY A 198 8.01 -9.12 13.04
C GLY A 198 6.52 -9.35 13.30
N GLY A 199 6.16 -10.34 14.13
CA GLY A 199 4.78 -10.77 14.36
C GLY A 199 3.77 -9.68 14.77
N SER A 200 4.22 -8.55 15.31
CA SER A 200 3.34 -7.42 15.61
C SER A 200 2.94 -6.59 14.38
N GLY A 201 3.60 -6.79 13.24
CA GLY A 201 3.35 -6.04 12.00
C GLY A 201 2.11 -6.52 11.25
N LEU A 202 1.43 -5.58 10.59
CA LEU A 202 0.19 -5.86 9.85
C LEU A 202 0.37 -6.93 8.76
N VAL A 203 1.44 -6.82 7.96
CA VAL A 203 1.73 -7.82 6.91
C VAL A 203 1.91 -9.20 7.53
N SER A 204 2.65 -9.31 8.64
CA SER A 204 2.88 -10.59 9.31
C SER A 204 1.59 -11.22 9.82
N GLN A 205 0.71 -10.42 10.44
CA GLN A 205 -0.61 -10.86 10.89
C GLN A 205 -1.52 -11.30 9.73
N LEU A 206 -1.44 -10.63 8.57
CA LEU A 206 -2.17 -11.01 7.36
C LEU A 206 -1.62 -12.32 6.77
N VAL A 207 -0.30 -12.52 6.78
CA VAL A 207 0.33 -13.78 6.37
C VAL A 207 -0.18 -14.93 7.23
N VAL A 208 -0.26 -14.78 8.56
CA VAL A 208 -0.82 -15.81 9.46
C VAL A 208 -2.24 -16.19 9.04
N GLN A 209 -3.12 -15.20 8.88
CA GLN A 209 -4.53 -15.45 8.54
C GLN A 209 -4.71 -16.09 7.16
N LEU A 210 -3.95 -15.63 6.16
CA LEU A 210 -4.01 -16.16 4.79
C LEU A 210 -3.41 -17.57 4.71
N ALA A 211 -2.31 -17.83 5.42
CA ALA A 211 -1.69 -19.14 5.50
C ALA A 211 -2.62 -20.15 6.18
N ALA A 212 -3.23 -19.79 7.31
CA ALA A 212 -4.19 -20.63 8.01
C ALA A 212 -5.37 -21.03 7.11
N LYS A 213 -5.92 -20.09 6.32
CA LYS A 213 -6.97 -20.37 5.31
C LYS A 213 -6.54 -21.33 4.20
N LYS A 214 -5.24 -21.44 3.93
CA LYS A 214 -4.64 -22.36 2.95
C LYS A 214 -4.15 -23.67 3.58
N GLY A 215 -4.34 -23.87 4.88
CA GLY A 215 -3.80 -25.02 5.62
C GLY A 215 -2.27 -25.01 5.78
N ILE A 216 -1.64 -23.85 5.57
CA ILE A 216 -0.19 -23.65 5.76
C ILE A 216 0.04 -23.21 7.21
N LYS A 217 1.03 -23.80 7.87
CA LYS A 217 1.40 -23.46 9.25
C LYS A 217 2.35 -22.27 9.26
N THR A 218 2.21 -21.39 10.24
CA THR A 218 3.15 -20.27 10.43
C THR A 218 3.86 -20.33 11.78
N ILE A 219 5.18 -20.18 11.79
CA ILE A 219 5.97 -19.91 13.01
C ILE A 219 6.31 -18.43 13.02
N THR A 220 5.86 -17.69 14.04
CA THR A 220 5.96 -16.22 14.06
C THR A 220 6.85 -15.74 15.20
N LEU A 221 7.99 -15.13 14.85
CA LEU A 221 8.89 -14.54 15.83
C LEU A 221 8.37 -13.16 16.27
N VAL A 222 8.02 -13.05 17.55
CA VAL A 222 7.55 -11.82 18.20
C VAL A 222 8.66 -11.27 19.08
N ARG A 223 8.94 -9.96 18.97
CA ARG A 223 9.91 -9.28 19.83
C ARG A 223 9.27 -9.00 21.19
N GLU A 224 10.00 -9.24 22.27
CA GLU A 224 9.55 -8.90 23.61
C GLU A 224 9.39 -7.39 23.79
N ARG A 225 8.18 -6.99 24.17
CA ARG A 225 7.71 -5.60 24.39
C ARG A 225 6.58 -5.62 25.41
N HIS A 226 6.11 -4.45 25.83
CA HIS A 226 5.01 -4.32 26.80
C HIS A 226 3.71 -5.01 26.35
N ASP A 227 3.49 -5.17 25.05
CA ASP A 227 2.33 -5.80 24.41
C ASP A 227 2.61 -7.23 23.90
N TYR A 228 3.67 -7.88 24.41
CA TYR A 228 4.10 -9.20 23.94
C TYR A 228 3.00 -10.26 24.09
N ALA A 229 2.40 -10.37 25.28
CA ALA A 229 1.36 -11.36 25.57
C ALA A 229 0.17 -11.21 24.63
N ASP A 230 -0.38 -9.99 24.51
CA ASP A 230 -1.49 -9.66 23.62
C ASP A 230 -1.17 -9.98 22.16
N THR A 231 0.07 -9.73 21.72
CA THR A 231 0.51 -10.03 20.36
C THR A 231 0.57 -11.54 20.12
N VAL A 232 1.11 -12.31 21.06
CA VAL A 232 1.16 -13.78 20.98
C VAL A 232 -0.26 -14.37 20.96
N GLU A 233 -1.15 -13.90 21.83
CA GLU A 233 -2.55 -14.37 21.85
C GLU A 233 -3.27 -14.07 20.54
N ARG A 234 -3.10 -12.86 20.00
CA ARG A 234 -3.68 -12.47 18.71
C ARG A 234 -3.15 -13.31 17.55
N ILE A 235 -1.85 -13.58 17.50
CA ILE A 235 -1.24 -14.44 16.46
C ILE A 235 -1.80 -15.86 16.54
N LYS A 236 -1.94 -16.42 17.75
CA LYS A 236 -2.56 -17.73 17.95
C LYS A 236 -4.02 -17.75 17.53
N ALA A 237 -4.78 -16.71 17.87
CA ALA A 237 -6.17 -16.56 17.46
C ALA A 237 -6.34 -16.49 15.93
N TYR A 238 -5.33 -15.97 15.21
CA TYR A 238 -5.29 -15.95 13.76
C TYR A 238 -4.85 -17.28 13.11
N GLY A 239 -4.48 -18.29 13.90
CA GLY A 239 -4.05 -19.60 13.43
C GLY A 239 -2.54 -19.80 13.35
N GLY A 240 -1.76 -18.89 13.94
CA GLY A 240 -0.30 -18.98 13.98
C GLY A 240 0.25 -19.69 15.22
N TYR A 241 1.51 -20.11 15.13
CA TYR A 241 2.32 -20.65 16.23
C TYR A 241 3.36 -19.64 16.71
#